data_AF-A0A965Q5T7-F1
#
_entry.id   AF-A0A965Q5T7-F1
#
_cell.length_a   1.000
_cell.length_b   1.000
_cell.length_c   1.000
_cell.angle_alpha   90.00
_cell.angle_beta   90.00
_cell.angle_gamma   90.00
#
_symmetry.space_group_name_H-M   'P 1'
#
loop_
_entity.id
_entity.type
_entity.pdbx_description
1 polymer ?
#
loop_
_entity_poly.entity_id
_entity_poly.type
_entity_poly.pdbx_seq_one_letter_code
_entity_poly.pdbx_strand_id
1 'polypeptide(L)'
;MNAVKSPYLSMIAKKRPWQAVPVSKGKLKEGGEDTIYNLLALRHLELPVKDFLEQGLERDLPATPGVVEALRHNQDDEQRHDEALNYVTAAHGTNEKAEKEVANILKAWQEHPAHPILKAAILERSIFFVALPFFRFNGDIGIRTVAADISRDEITHVGVHSLVARELGETAGQSLNKLRRATALWAFDALQANNDKWLNKDFWLRQSDSLFEKGKAEELNDTARSRMPSFFEAANNDLPQYGRA
;
A
#
# COMPACT_ATOMS: atom_id res chain seq x y z
N MET A 1 24.70 -30.97 -2.29
CA MET A 1 23.67 -30.35 -1.43
C MET A 1 22.95 -29.32 -2.28
N ASN A 2 21.67 -29.54 -2.60
CA ASN A 2 20.88 -28.49 -3.27
C ASN A 2 20.66 -27.37 -2.24
N ALA A 3 21.23 -26.19 -2.49
CA ALA A 3 20.98 -25.03 -1.64
C ALA A 3 19.46 -24.78 -1.61
N VAL A 4 18.85 -24.93 -0.42
CA VAL A 4 17.44 -24.58 -0.23
C VAL A 4 17.33 -23.09 -0.53
N LYS A 5 16.69 -22.75 -1.65
CA LYS A 5 16.52 -21.37 -2.06
C LYS A 5 15.53 -20.71 -1.10
N SER A 6 16.00 -19.74 -0.31
CA SER A 6 15.15 -19.00 0.61
C SER A 6 13.97 -18.37 -0.14
N PRO A 7 12.71 -18.55 0.34
CA PRO A 7 11.55 -17.89 -0.25
C PRO A 7 11.66 -16.36 -0.12
N TYR A 8 12.20 -15.87 0.99
CA TYR A 8 12.43 -14.44 1.26
C TYR A 8 13.39 -13.82 0.24
N LEU A 9 14.58 -14.41 0.09
CA LEU A 9 15.58 -13.94 -0.88
C LEU A 9 15.05 -14.03 -2.32
N SER A 10 14.23 -15.05 -2.61
CA SER A 10 13.60 -15.20 -3.92
C SER A 10 12.54 -14.15 -4.23
N MET A 11 11.87 -13.59 -3.22
CA MET A 11 10.89 -12.52 -3.40
C MET A 11 11.59 -11.19 -3.68
N ILE A 12 12.55 -10.79 -2.84
CA ILE A 12 13.27 -9.52 -3.04
C ILE A 12 14.10 -9.51 -4.33
N ALA A 13 14.65 -10.66 -4.76
CA ALA A 13 15.42 -10.75 -6.01
C ALA A 13 14.60 -10.48 -7.28
N LYS A 14 13.26 -10.47 -7.22
CA LYS A 14 12.39 -10.16 -8.36
C LYS A 14 12.13 -8.66 -8.52
N LYS A 15 12.46 -7.86 -7.50
CA LYS A 15 12.18 -6.44 -7.49
C LYS A 15 13.01 -5.71 -8.53
N ARG A 16 12.40 -4.69 -9.14
CA ARG A 16 13.07 -3.80 -10.08
C ARG A 16 13.31 -2.47 -9.37
N PRO A 17 14.53 -1.91 -9.44
CA PRO A 17 14.79 -0.60 -8.86
C PRO A 17 13.93 0.46 -9.56
N TRP A 18 13.51 1.44 -8.78
CA TRP A 18 12.85 2.66 -9.25
C TRP A 18 13.18 3.80 -8.30
N GLN A 19 12.97 5.04 -8.75
CA GLN A 19 13.18 6.25 -7.97
C GLN A 19 11.87 7.01 -7.84
N ALA A 20 11.62 7.59 -6.66
CA ALA A 20 10.54 8.55 -6.50
C ALA A 20 10.86 9.80 -7.32
N VAL A 21 9.92 10.25 -8.14
CA VAL A 21 10.07 11.43 -8.98
C VAL A 21 8.90 12.39 -8.78
N PRO A 22 9.14 13.73 -8.83
CA PRO A 22 8.07 14.71 -8.77
C PRO A 22 7.06 14.53 -9.90
N VAL A 23 5.77 14.58 -9.56
CA VAL A 23 4.65 14.46 -10.51
C VAL A 23 3.98 15.80 -10.79
N SER A 24 3.28 15.88 -11.92
CA SER A 24 2.47 17.03 -12.33
C SER A 24 1.02 16.85 -11.93
N LYS A 25 0.35 17.95 -11.58
CA LYS A 25 -1.10 17.96 -11.32
C LYS A 25 -1.88 17.80 -12.62
N GLY A 26 -2.65 16.72 -12.72
CA GLY A 26 -3.60 16.45 -13.79
C GLY A 26 -5.06 16.46 -13.32
N LYS A 27 -5.95 15.95 -14.18
CA LYS A 27 -7.38 15.83 -13.89
C LYS A 27 -7.69 14.50 -13.21
N LEU A 28 -8.25 14.58 -12.01
CA LEU A 28 -8.81 13.44 -11.29
C LEU A 28 -10.16 13.03 -11.88
N LYS A 29 -10.57 11.79 -11.61
CA LYS A 29 -11.90 11.33 -11.98
C LYS A 29 -12.96 11.97 -11.10
N GLU A 30 -13.97 12.55 -11.73
CA GLU A 30 -15.09 13.21 -11.06
C GLU A 30 -15.84 12.24 -10.14
N GLY A 31 -16.06 12.69 -8.89
CA GLY A 31 -16.68 11.91 -7.82
C GLY A 31 -15.69 11.06 -7.01
N GLY A 32 -14.40 11.08 -7.35
CA GLY A 32 -13.35 10.34 -6.63
C GLY A 32 -12.40 11.22 -5.83
N GLU A 33 -12.47 12.55 -5.99
CA GLU A 33 -11.48 13.50 -5.49
C GLU A 33 -11.31 13.46 -3.97
N ASP A 34 -12.41 13.53 -3.22
CA ASP A 34 -12.38 13.50 -1.75
C ASP A 34 -11.79 12.19 -1.21
N THR A 35 -12.10 11.07 -1.88
CA THR A 35 -11.51 9.77 -1.54
C THR A 35 -10.02 9.72 -1.88
N ILE A 36 -9.57 10.34 -2.97
CA ILE A 36 -8.13 10.49 -3.25
C ILE A 36 -7.46 11.24 -2.10
N TYR A 37 -8.03 12.36 -1.63
CA TYR A 37 -7.43 13.10 -0.52
C TYR A 37 -7.43 12.31 0.80
N ASN A 38 -8.49 11.56 1.11
CA ASN A 38 -8.50 10.67 2.28
C ASN A 38 -7.40 9.60 2.19
N LEU A 39 -7.26 8.96 1.02
CA LEU A 39 -6.23 7.96 0.79
C LEU A 39 -4.82 8.56 0.81
N LEU A 40 -4.62 9.77 0.29
CA LEU A 40 -3.34 10.48 0.38
C LEU A 40 -2.99 10.81 1.83
N ALA A 41 -3.96 11.13 2.68
CA ALA A 41 -3.72 11.31 4.11
C ALA A 41 -3.24 10.00 4.78
N LEU A 42 -3.63 8.81 4.29
CA LEU A 42 -3.08 7.53 4.77
C LEU A 42 -1.59 7.35 4.50
N ARG A 43 -0.93 8.17 3.67
CA ARG A 43 0.54 8.14 3.49
C ARG A 43 1.30 8.27 4.80
N HIS A 44 0.70 8.91 5.81
CA HIS A 44 1.28 8.99 7.16
C HIS A 44 1.42 7.64 7.86
N LEU A 45 0.87 6.55 7.29
CA LEU A 45 1.07 5.18 7.76
C LEU A 45 2.32 4.50 7.17
N GLU A 46 2.95 5.04 6.12
CA GLU A 46 4.15 4.45 5.48
C GLU A 46 5.33 4.34 6.47
N LEU A 47 5.72 5.44 7.11
CA LEU A 47 6.80 5.43 8.12
C LEU A 47 6.46 4.58 9.37
N PRO A 48 5.22 4.59 9.88
CA PRO A 48 4.79 3.65 10.91
C PRO A 48 4.88 2.17 10.51
N VAL A 49 4.67 1.82 9.24
CA VAL A 49 4.93 0.45 8.76
C VAL A 49 6.41 0.13 8.90
N LYS A 50 7.31 1.02 8.47
CA LYS A 50 8.76 0.88 8.71
C LYS A 50 9.10 0.69 10.19
N ASP A 51 8.47 1.44 11.09
CA ASP A 51 8.64 1.30 12.54
C ASP A 51 8.11 -0.04 13.07
N PHE A 52 7.00 -0.55 12.52
CA PHE A 52 6.49 -1.87 12.87
C PHE A 52 7.46 -2.98 12.45
N LEU A 53 8.11 -2.85 11.30
CA LEU A 53 9.14 -3.79 10.88
C LEU A 53 10.35 -3.72 11.81
N GLU A 54 10.76 -2.53 12.27
CA GLU A 54 11.85 -2.37 13.25
C GLU A 54 11.52 -3.08 14.56
N GLN A 55 10.35 -2.80 15.13
CA GLN A 55 9.87 -3.45 16.35
C GLN A 55 9.74 -4.96 16.19
N GLY A 56 9.46 -5.44 14.99
CA GLY A 56 9.43 -6.86 14.66
C GLY A 56 10.82 -7.49 14.66
N LEU A 57 11.82 -6.76 14.18
CA LEU A 57 13.23 -7.20 14.10
C LEU A 57 13.90 -7.27 15.47
N GLU A 58 13.37 -6.55 16.46
CA GLU A 58 13.78 -6.63 17.87
C GLU A 58 13.20 -7.84 18.62
N ARG A 59 12.29 -8.61 17.99
CA ARG A 59 11.62 -9.78 18.58
C ARG A 59 12.18 -11.09 18.05
N ASP A 60 11.65 -12.20 18.53
CA ASP A 60 11.92 -13.52 17.95
C ASP A 60 11.44 -13.56 16.49
N LEU A 61 12.32 -14.00 15.60
CA LEU A 61 12.07 -14.13 14.17
C LEU A 61 12.14 -15.60 13.74
N PRO A 62 11.48 -15.97 12.63
CA PRO A 62 11.68 -17.29 12.04
C PRO A 62 13.14 -17.56 11.70
N ALA A 63 13.60 -18.80 11.92
CA ALA A 63 14.97 -19.22 11.60
C ALA A 63 15.22 -19.39 10.08
N THR A 64 14.20 -19.19 9.25
CA THR A 64 14.31 -19.32 7.80
C THR A 64 15.32 -18.29 7.25
N PRO A 65 16.33 -18.71 6.46
CA PRO A 65 17.34 -17.79 5.95
C PRO A 65 16.73 -16.66 5.12
N GLY A 66 17.25 -15.44 5.25
CA GLY A 66 16.81 -14.29 4.45
C GLY A 66 15.67 -13.46 5.03
N VAL A 67 15.12 -13.83 6.20
CA VAL A 67 14.03 -13.08 6.86
C VAL A 67 14.46 -11.64 7.17
N VAL A 68 15.59 -11.47 7.86
CA VAL A 68 16.09 -10.16 8.29
C VAL A 68 16.40 -9.29 7.08
N GLU A 69 17.06 -9.85 6.07
CA GLU A 69 17.41 -9.17 4.83
C GLU A 69 16.16 -8.71 4.08
N ALA A 70 15.11 -9.53 4.02
CA ALA A 70 13.86 -9.16 3.37
C ALA A 70 13.09 -8.08 4.13
N LEU A 71 13.03 -8.15 5.46
CA LEU A 71 12.37 -7.13 6.28
C LEU A 71 13.10 -5.77 6.17
N ARG A 72 14.43 -5.76 6.22
CA ARG A 72 15.25 -4.54 6.03
C ARG A 72 15.08 -3.98 4.63
N HIS A 73 15.06 -4.84 3.61
CA HIS A 73 14.77 -4.41 2.23
C HIS A 73 13.41 -3.73 2.14
N ASN A 74 12.37 -4.27 2.78
CA ASN A 74 11.04 -3.67 2.75
C ASN A 74 11.00 -2.31 3.46
N GLN A 75 11.70 -2.17 4.59
CA GLN A 75 11.84 -0.88 5.30
C GLN A 75 12.45 0.24 4.44
N ASP A 76 13.41 -0.10 3.58
CA ASP A 76 14.03 0.87 2.66
C ASP A 76 13.03 1.35 1.59
N ASP A 77 12.07 0.51 1.22
CA ASP A 77 11.03 0.88 0.27
C ASP A 77 10.02 1.87 0.86
N GLU A 78 9.66 1.73 2.15
CA GLU A 78 8.65 2.61 2.78
C GLU A 78 9.07 4.08 2.80
N GLN A 79 10.37 4.34 2.91
CA GLN A 79 10.88 5.71 2.81
C GLN A 79 10.70 6.29 1.40
N ARG A 80 10.86 5.44 0.37
CA ARG A 80 10.62 5.82 -1.02
C ARG A 80 9.13 5.94 -1.33
N HIS A 81 8.28 5.13 -0.69
CA HIS A 81 6.82 5.25 -0.78
C HIS A 81 6.35 6.59 -0.21
N ASP A 82 6.81 6.95 1.00
CA ASP A 82 6.52 8.24 1.63
C ASP A 82 6.95 9.41 0.75
N GLU A 83 8.18 9.37 0.23
CA GLU A 83 8.68 10.40 -0.69
C GLU A 83 7.79 10.55 -1.93
N ALA A 84 7.45 9.43 -2.60
CA ALA A 84 6.64 9.44 -3.82
C ALA A 84 5.22 9.96 -3.56
N LEU A 85 4.59 9.56 -2.44
CA LEU A 85 3.27 10.06 -2.05
C LEU A 85 3.32 11.53 -1.63
N ASN A 86 4.42 12.00 -1.04
CA ASN A 86 4.62 13.42 -0.74
C ASN A 86 4.82 14.26 -2.02
N TYR A 87 5.39 13.72 -3.09
CA TYR A 87 5.35 14.40 -4.40
C TYR A 87 3.92 14.55 -4.93
N VAL A 88 3.06 13.54 -4.74
CA VAL A 88 1.65 13.65 -5.11
C VAL A 88 0.94 14.74 -4.30
N THR A 89 1.15 14.78 -2.98
CA THR A 89 0.50 15.81 -2.14
C THR A 89 1.05 17.22 -2.41
N ALA A 90 2.33 17.35 -2.79
CA ALA A 90 2.89 18.62 -3.23
C ALA A 90 2.21 19.12 -4.52
N ALA A 91 1.88 18.23 -5.46
CA ALA A 91 1.21 18.60 -6.71
C ALA A 91 -0.30 18.86 -6.53
N HIS A 92 -0.99 18.03 -5.75
CA HIS A 92 -2.46 18.08 -5.62
C HIS A 92 -2.96 18.91 -4.44
N GLY A 93 -2.13 19.12 -3.43
CA GLY A 93 -2.53 19.61 -2.12
C GLY A 93 -2.99 18.48 -1.20
N THR A 94 -3.46 18.87 -0.02
CA THR A 94 -4.00 17.98 1.01
C THR A 94 -5.40 18.42 1.42
N ASN A 95 -6.09 17.55 2.18
CA ASN A 95 -7.35 17.90 2.85
C ASN A 95 -7.10 18.03 4.36
N GLU A 96 -7.23 19.25 4.90
CA GLU A 96 -6.89 19.53 6.30
C GLU A 96 -7.69 18.67 7.30
N LYS A 97 -8.96 18.38 7.00
CA LYS A 97 -9.78 17.49 7.84
C LYS A 97 -9.22 16.07 7.82
N ALA A 98 -8.91 15.54 6.63
CA ALA A 98 -8.35 14.20 6.50
C ALA A 98 -6.98 14.07 7.20
N GLU A 99 -6.12 15.08 7.07
CA GLU A 99 -4.81 15.15 7.75
C GLU A 99 -4.95 15.15 9.28
N LYS A 100 -5.99 15.79 9.82
CA LYS A 100 -6.29 15.76 11.26
C LYS A 100 -6.84 14.42 11.72
N GLU A 101 -7.75 13.84 10.94
CA GLU A 101 -8.41 12.58 11.30
C GLU A 101 -7.47 11.37 11.22
N VAL A 102 -6.55 11.35 10.25
CA VAL A 102 -5.60 10.24 10.10
C VAL A 102 -4.65 10.10 11.28
N ALA A 103 -4.37 11.17 12.03
CA ALA A 103 -3.58 11.09 13.25
C ALA A 103 -4.20 10.13 14.29
N ASN A 104 -5.53 10.08 14.38
CA ASN A 104 -6.22 9.13 15.27
C ASN A 104 -6.14 7.70 14.75
N ILE A 105 -6.21 7.52 13.42
CA ILE A 105 -6.04 6.21 12.78
C ILE A 105 -4.62 5.68 13.04
N LEU A 106 -3.61 6.51 12.81
CA LEU A 106 -2.22 6.22 13.09
C LEU A 106 -2.02 5.75 14.54
N LYS A 107 -2.51 6.54 15.49
CA LYS A 107 -2.44 6.21 16.91
C LYS A 107 -3.07 4.84 17.21
N ALA A 108 -4.26 4.58 16.66
CA ALA A 108 -4.94 3.29 16.86
C ALA A 108 -4.14 2.09 16.31
N TRP A 109 -3.44 2.24 15.19
CA TRP A 109 -2.53 1.21 14.66
C TRP A 109 -1.28 1.03 15.51
N GLN A 110 -0.69 2.11 16.00
CA GLN A 110 0.48 2.06 16.88
C GLN A 110 0.15 1.33 18.19
N GLU A 111 -0.98 1.67 18.82
CA GLU A 111 -1.42 1.13 20.11
C GLU A 111 -1.99 -0.29 20.02
N HIS A 112 -2.36 -0.78 18.83
CA HIS A 112 -2.94 -2.12 18.70
C HIS A 112 -1.93 -3.21 19.12
N PRO A 113 -2.33 -4.19 19.96
CA PRO A 113 -1.41 -5.14 20.61
C PRO A 113 -0.92 -6.29 19.71
N ALA A 114 -1.46 -6.41 18.49
CA ALA A 114 -1.02 -7.43 17.53
C ALA A 114 0.48 -7.29 17.23
N HIS A 115 1.10 -8.42 16.88
CA HIS A 115 2.51 -8.45 16.49
C HIS A 115 2.80 -7.37 15.41
N PRO A 116 3.86 -6.57 15.54
CA PRO A 116 4.16 -5.47 14.61
C PRO A 116 4.17 -5.91 13.14
N ILE A 117 4.85 -7.02 12.80
CA ILE A 117 4.87 -7.56 11.44
C ILE A 117 3.48 -8.00 10.95
N LEU A 118 2.62 -8.52 11.85
CA LEU A 118 1.23 -8.82 11.49
C LEU A 118 0.43 -7.54 11.23
N LYS A 119 0.67 -6.44 11.96
CA LYS A 119 0.04 -5.14 11.69
C LYS A 119 0.41 -4.63 10.30
N ALA A 120 1.70 -4.64 9.96
CA ALA A 120 2.19 -4.30 8.61
C ALA A 120 1.52 -5.15 7.53
N ALA A 121 1.54 -6.49 7.68
CA ALA A 121 0.92 -7.41 6.73
C ALA A 121 -0.57 -7.14 6.48
N ILE A 122 -1.34 -6.74 7.51
CA ILE A 122 -2.76 -6.41 7.37
C ILE A 122 -2.97 -5.02 6.75
N LEU A 123 -2.16 -4.03 7.10
CA LEU A 123 -2.21 -2.70 6.49
C LEU A 123 -1.97 -2.77 4.98
N GLU A 124 -0.83 -3.35 4.59
CA GLU A 124 -0.43 -3.49 3.19
C GLU A 124 -1.49 -4.27 2.39
N ARG A 125 -1.84 -5.46 2.87
CA ARG A 125 -2.73 -6.37 2.13
C ARG A 125 -4.17 -5.89 2.06
N SER A 126 -4.69 -5.21 3.07
CA SER A 126 -6.14 -4.95 3.18
C SER A 126 -6.51 -3.46 3.18
N ILE A 127 -5.53 -2.55 3.24
CA ILE A 127 -5.71 -1.11 3.06
C ILE A 127 -4.94 -0.65 1.82
N PHE A 128 -3.62 -0.86 1.73
CA PHE A 128 -2.81 -0.33 0.63
C PHE A 128 -3.09 -1.02 -0.71
N PHE A 129 -3.26 -2.33 -0.72
CA PHE A 129 -3.70 -3.09 -1.92
C PHE A 129 -5.12 -2.72 -2.40
N VAL A 130 -5.85 -1.91 -1.64
CA VAL A 130 -7.14 -1.34 -2.04
C VAL A 130 -6.96 0.12 -2.49
N ALA A 131 -6.16 0.90 -1.75
CA ALA A 131 -5.83 2.28 -2.06
C ALA A 131 -5.09 2.44 -3.40
N LEU A 132 -4.09 1.59 -3.66
CA LEU A 132 -3.25 1.69 -4.86
C LEU A 132 -4.06 1.42 -6.15
N PRO A 133 -4.94 0.39 -6.22
CA PRO A 133 -5.89 0.29 -7.32
C PRO A 133 -6.85 1.48 -7.43
N PHE A 134 -7.33 2.05 -6.32
CA PHE A 134 -8.18 3.24 -6.37
C PHE A 134 -7.47 4.40 -7.06
N PHE A 135 -6.23 4.69 -6.66
CA PHE A 135 -5.35 5.65 -7.33
C PHE A 135 -5.18 5.34 -8.82
N ARG A 136 -5.01 4.06 -9.19
CA ARG A 136 -4.84 3.67 -10.59
C ARG A 136 -6.09 3.90 -11.45
N PHE A 137 -7.29 3.75 -10.91
CA PHE A 137 -8.54 3.94 -11.67
C PHE A 137 -9.06 5.37 -11.65
N ASN A 138 -8.83 6.10 -10.56
CA ASN A 138 -9.47 7.40 -10.32
C ASN A 138 -8.48 8.58 -10.29
N GLY A 139 -7.18 8.31 -10.16
CA GLY A 139 -6.13 9.32 -10.21
C GLY A 139 -5.82 9.78 -11.62
N ASP A 140 -4.97 10.81 -11.72
CA ASP A 140 -4.34 11.23 -12.97
C ASP A 140 -3.09 10.38 -13.29
N ILE A 141 -2.29 10.79 -14.27
CA ILE A 141 -1.12 10.04 -14.71
C ILE A 141 -0.06 9.97 -13.61
N GLY A 142 0.24 11.07 -12.92
CA GLY A 142 1.21 11.10 -11.83
C GLY A 142 0.85 10.14 -10.71
N ILE A 143 -0.40 10.22 -10.24
CA ILE A 143 -0.94 9.33 -9.21
C ILE A 143 -0.90 7.86 -9.65
N ARG A 144 -1.27 7.58 -10.90
CA ARG A 144 -1.25 6.22 -11.47
C ARG A 144 0.15 5.64 -11.52
N THR A 145 1.14 6.44 -11.92
CA THR A 145 2.54 6.03 -11.99
C THR A 145 3.08 5.70 -10.59
N VAL A 146 2.91 6.61 -9.63
CA VAL A 146 3.32 6.40 -8.23
C VAL A 146 2.66 5.15 -7.66
N ALA A 147 1.34 5.00 -7.83
CA ALA A 147 0.62 3.83 -7.33
C ALA A 147 1.08 2.52 -7.99
N ALA A 148 1.44 2.53 -9.28
CA ALA A 148 1.95 1.37 -9.98
C ALA A 148 3.39 1.02 -9.57
N ASP A 149 4.19 1.99 -9.17
CA ASP A 149 5.54 1.78 -8.65
C ASP A 149 5.49 1.16 -7.26
N ILE A 150 4.74 1.76 -6.34
CA ILE A 150 4.51 1.25 -4.97
C ILE A 150 3.88 -0.16 -5.02
N SER A 151 2.87 -0.38 -5.88
CA SER A 151 2.21 -1.70 -6.02
C SER A 151 3.18 -2.86 -6.32
N ARG A 152 4.31 -2.60 -7.01
CA ARG A 152 5.30 -3.65 -7.30
C ARG A 152 6.11 -4.05 -6.08
N ASP A 153 6.40 -3.09 -5.21
CA ASP A 153 7.10 -3.32 -3.95
C ASP A 153 6.19 -4.04 -2.96
N GLU A 154 4.96 -3.57 -2.87
CA GLU A 154 3.89 -4.05 -2.01
C GLU A 154 3.53 -5.54 -2.22
N ILE A 155 3.64 -6.06 -3.45
CA ILE A 155 3.53 -7.52 -3.71
C ILE A 155 4.59 -8.31 -2.94
N THR A 156 5.80 -7.79 -2.85
CA THR A 156 6.89 -8.42 -2.09
C THR A 156 6.67 -8.24 -0.59
N HIS A 157 6.23 -7.06 -0.16
CA HIS A 157 5.95 -6.75 1.24
C HIS A 157 4.92 -7.69 1.84
N VAL A 158 3.73 -7.77 1.23
CA VAL A 158 2.67 -8.68 1.68
C VAL A 158 3.13 -10.13 1.68
N GLY A 159 3.90 -10.54 0.66
CA GLY A 159 4.46 -11.89 0.58
C GLY A 159 5.40 -12.21 1.74
N VAL A 160 6.33 -11.31 2.04
CA VAL A 160 7.31 -11.43 3.12
C VAL A 160 6.62 -11.36 4.49
N HIS A 161 5.85 -10.31 4.76
CA HIS A 161 5.24 -10.08 6.07
C HIS A 161 4.18 -11.13 6.41
N SER A 162 3.38 -11.58 5.43
CA SER A 162 2.45 -12.68 5.65
C SER A 162 3.16 -14.00 5.94
N LEU A 163 4.30 -14.25 5.29
CA LEU A 163 5.09 -15.46 5.52
C LEU A 163 5.73 -15.45 6.91
N VAL A 164 6.32 -14.33 7.32
CA VAL A 164 6.88 -14.17 8.67
C VAL A 164 5.79 -14.35 9.73
N ALA A 165 4.66 -13.64 9.61
CA ALA A 165 3.56 -13.76 10.55
C ALA A 165 3.07 -15.21 10.67
N ARG A 166 2.95 -15.92 9.54
CA ARG A 166 2.56 -17.33 9.54
C ARG A 166 3.58 -18.23 10.24
N GLU A 167 4.88 -18.03 9.99
CA GLU A 167 5.93 -18.82 10.63
C GLU A 167 6.05 -18.55 12.14
N LEU A 168 5.70 -17.34 12.58
CA LEU A 168 5.57 -16.98 13.99
C LEU A 168 4.26 -17.49 14.64
N GLY A 169 3.36 -18.09 13.87
CA GLY A 169 2.05 -18.54 14.36
C GLY A 169 1.06 -17.40 14.65
N GLU A 170 1.35 -16.20 14.16
CA GLU A 170 0.54 -15.00 14.35
C GLU A 170 -0.71 -15.05 13.47
N THR A 171 -1.87 -14.69 14.04
CA THR A 171 -3.15 -14.66 13.32
C THR A 171 -3.93 -13.38 13.62
N ALA A 172 -4.55 -12.81 12.59
CA ALA A 172 -5.32 -11.59 12.74
C ALA A 172 -6.66 -11.88 13.44
N GLY A 173 -6.74 -11.50 14.71
CA GLY A 173 -7.97 -11.59 15.51
C GLY A 173 -9.04 -10.56 15.13
N GLN A 174 -10.19 -10.66 15.80
CA GLN A 174 -11.35 -9.80 15.55
C GLN A 174 -11.05 -8.31 15.80
N SER A 175 -10.21 -7.96 16.78
CA SER A 175 -9.86 -6.57 17.08
C SER A 175 -9.08 -5.91 15.93
N LEU A 176 -8.10 -6.62 15.38
CA LEU A 176 -7.30 -6.14 14.25
C LEU A 176 -8.18 -6.00 13.00
N ASN A 177 -9.10 -6.94 12.77
CA ASN A 177 -10.06 -6.85 11.69
C ASN A 177 -10.98 -5.62 11.83
N LYS A 178 -11.46 -5.32 13.05
CA LYS A 178 -12.28 -4.14 13.34
C LYS A 178 -11.51 -2.85 13.06
N LEU A 179 -10.24 -2.77 13.48
CA LEU A 179 -9.38 -1.63 13.20
C LEU A 179 -9.20 -1.43 11.68
N ARG A 180 -8.82 -2.49 10.97
CA ARG A 180 -8.72 -2.47 9.49
C ARG A 180 -10.03 -2.03 8.84
N ARG A 181 -11.17 -2.55 9.27
CA ARG A 181 -12.48 -2.17 8.72
C ARG A 181 -12.79 -0.70 8.95
N ALA A 182 -12.49 -0.17 10.13
CA ALA A 182 -12.69 1.24 10.45
C ALA A 182 -11.80 2.13 9.56
N THR A 183 -10.53 1.76 9.35
CA THR A 183 -9.63 2.47 8.43
C THR A 183 -10.16 2.45 7.00
N ALA A 184 -10.58 1.30 6.48
CA ALA A 184 -11.16 1.21 5.13
C ALA A 184 -12.47 2.01 5.01
N LEU A 185 -13.34 1.96 6.03
CA LEU A 185 -14.59 2.72 6.05
C LEU A 185 -14.32 4.22 5.96
N TRP A 186 -13.40 4.73 6.78
CA TRP A 186 -13.01 6.14 6.76
C TRP A 186 -12.42 6.54 5.40
N ALA A 187 -11.52 5.71 4.86
CA ALA A 187 -10.86 5.99 3.58
C ALA A 187 -11.87 6.21 2.44
N PHE A 188 -12.88 5.34 2.35
CA PHE A 188 -13.88 5.36 1.29
C PHE A 188 -15.19 6.06 1.68
N ASP A 189 -15.24 6.77 2.81
CA ASP A 189 -16.50 7.31 3.35
C ASP A 189 -17.14 8.36 2.45
N ALA A 190 -16.31 9.11 1.72
CA ALA A 190 -16.76 10.14 0.78
C ALA A 190 -17.46 9.58 -0.47
N LEU A 191 -17.24 8.30 -0.80
CA LEU A 191 -17.91 7.67 -1.94
C LEU A 191 -19.39 7.44 -1.66
N GLN A 192 -20.20 7.67 -2.68
CA GLN A 192 -21.64 7.39 -2.66
C GLN A 192 -21.96 6.12 -3.46
N ALA A 193 -23.21 5.68 -3.39
CA ALA A 193 -23.70 4.63 -4.28
C ALA A 193 -23.58 5.12 -5.75
N ASN A 194 -22.80 4.39 -6.54
CA ASN A 194 -22.52 4.72 -7.93
C ASN A 194 -22.60 3.47 -8.81
N ASN A 195 -23.06 3.62 -10.05
CA ASN A 195 -23.07 2.57 -11.07
C ASN A 195 -21.65 2.26 -11.57
N ASP A 196 -20.77 3.26 -11.55
CA ASP A 196 -19.34 3.03 -11.73
C ASP A 196 -18.78 2.38 -10.47
N LYS A 197 -18.41 1.09 -10.57
CA LYS A 197 -17.88 0.32 -9.45
C LYS A 197 -16.63 0.96 -8.83
N TRP A 198 -15.83 1.71 -9.60
CA TRP A 198 -14.63 2.38 -9.10
C TRP A 198 -14.91 3.59 -8.22
N LEU A 199 -16.15 4.09 -8.25
CA LEU A 199 -16.66 5.18 -7.41
C LEU A 199 -17.68 4.67 -6.39
N ASN A 200 -17.81 3.35 -6.23
CA ASN A 200 -18.78 2.74 -5.34
C ASN A 200 -18.12 2.34 -4.01
N LYS A 201 -18.58 2.91 -2.89
CA LYS A 201 -18.05 2.61 -1.55
C LYS A 201 -18.04 1.13 -1.21
N ASP A 202 -19.18 0.45 -1.41
CA ASP A 202 -19.34 -0.95 -1.03
C ASP A 202 -18.42 -1.86 -1.82
N PHE A 203 -18.12 -1.51 -3.08
CA PHE A 203 -17.15 -2.24 -3.88
C PHE A 203 -15.78 -2.29 -3.19
N TRP A 204 -15.25 -1.15 -2.77
CA TRP A 204 -13.93 -1.04 -2.14
C TRP A 204 -13.88 -1.69 -0.75
N LEU A 205 -14.94 -1.53 0.04
CA LEU A 205 -15.06 -2.21 1.33
C LEU A 205 -15.05 -3.74 1.18
N ARG A 206 -15.79 -4.27 0.20
CA ARG A 206 -15.76 -5.72 -0.11
C ARG A 206 -14.38 -6.20 -0.54
N GLN A 207 -13.61 -5.41 -1.29
CA GLN A 207 -12.25 -5.79 -1.65
C GLN A 207 -11.33 -5.85 -0.43
N SER A 208 -11.42 -4.87 0.47
CA SER A 208 -10.70 -4.87 1.75
C SER A 208 -11.03 -6.09 2.60
N ASP A 209 -12.33 -6.42 2.74
CA ASP A 209 -12.78 -7.60 3.47
C ASP A 209 -12.28 -8.90 2.83
N SER A 210 -12.40 -9.04 1.50
CA SER A 210 -11.95 -10.24 0.79
C SER A 210 -10.42 -10.43 0.87
N LEU A 211 -9.65 -9.36 0.81
CA LEU A 211 -8.19 -9.41 1.02
C LEU A 211 -7.83 -9.80 2.46
N PHE A 212 -8.61 -9.33 3.44
CA PHE A 212 -8.40 -9.70 4.84
C PHE A 212 -8.68 -11.20 5.07
N GLU A 213 -9.83 -11.69 4.58
CA GLU A 213 -10.31 -13.04 4.85
C GLU A 213 -9.62 -14.11 3.99
N LYS A 214 -9.42 -13.83 2.71
CA LYS A 214 -9.01 -14.82 1.69
C LYS A 214 -7.65 -14.54 1.09
N GLY A 215 -7.08 -13.35 1.34
CA GLY A 215 -5.87 -12.88 0.66
C GLY A 215 -6.07 -12.65 -0.84
N LYS A 216 -7.32 -12.46 -1.30
CA LYS A 216 -7.66 -12.30 -2.72
C LYS A 216 -8.72 -11.22 -2.92
N ALA A 217 -8.59 -10.44 -3.99
CA ALA A 217 -9.62 -9.53 -4.48
C ALA A 217 -9.86 -9.81 -5.98
N GLU A 218 -10.71 -10.80 -6.27
CA GLU A 218 -10.94 -11.28 -7.65
C GLU A 218 -11.59 -10.21 -8.53
N GLU A 219 -12.36 -9.28 -7.95
CA GLU A 219 -12.99 -8.19 -8.70
C GLU A 219 -12.00 -7.10 -9.13
N LEU A 220 -10.75 -7.14 -8.62
CA LEU A 220 -9.66 -6.24 -9.01
C LEU A 220 -8.81 -6.79 -10.17
N ASN A 221 -9.21 -7.89 -10.83
CA ASN A 221 -8.48 -8.45 -11.97
C ASN A 221 -8.22 -7.45 -13.12
N ASP A 222 -9.04 -6.41 -13.25
CA ASP A 222 -8.84 -5.34 -14.23
C ASP A 222 -7.50 -4.58 -14.01
N THR A 223 -6.99 -4.56 -12.78
CA THR A 223 -5.69 -3.94 -12.44
C THR A 223 -4.50 -4.64 -13.11
N ALA A 224 -4.66 -5.89 -13.55
CA ALA A 224 -3.63 -6.62 -14.29
C ALA A 224 -3.37 -6.01 -15.68
N ARG A 225 -4.33 -5.24 -16.23
CA ARG A 225 -4.26 -4.63 -17.57
C ARG A 225 -3.87 -3.15 -17.49
N SER A 226 -2.78 -2.83 -16.79
CA SER A 226 -2.33 -1.44 -16.73
C SER A 226 -2.01 -0.93 -18.13
N ARG A 227 -2.69 0.14 -18.57
CA ARG A 227 -2.35 0.84 -19.80
C ARG A 227 -1.11 1.68 -19.54
N MET A 228 0.00 1.35 -20.20
CA MET A 228 1.17 2.22 -20.22
C MET A 228 0.82 3.47 -21.04
N PRO A 229 0.91 4.68 -20.46
CA PRO A 229 0.69 5.91 -21.22
C PRO A 229 1.74 6.03 -22.32
N SER A 230 1.32 6.46 -23.51
CA SER A 230 2.23 6.74 -24.62
C SER A 230 3.04 8.01 -24.30
N PHE A 231 4.23 8.16 -24.88
CA PHE A 231 5.16 9.27 -24.57
C PHE A 231 4.62 10.69 -24.85
N PHE A 232 3.50 10.81 -25.58
CA PHE A 232 2.81 12.09 -25.85
C PHE A 232 1.53 12.27 -25.02
N GLU A 233 1.12 11.26 -24.24
CA GLU A 233 -0.07 11.29 -23.38
C GLU A 233 0.25 11.79 -21.96
N ALA A 234 1.54 11.89 -21.60
CA ALA A 234 2.02 12.25 -20.27
C ALA A 234 3.20 13.23 -20.35
N ALA A 235 3.38 14.07 -19.32
CA ALA A 235 4.61 14.82 -19.17
C ALA A 235 5.77 13.87 -18.84
N ASN A 236 6.99 14.18 -19.31
CA ASN A 236 8.14 13.27 -19.16
C ASN A 236 8.49 12.95 -17.70
N ASN A 237 8.19 13.85 -16.77
CA ASN A 237 8.37 13.64 -15.33
C ASN A 237 7.34 12.69 -14.71
N ASP A 238 6.18 12.50 -15.35
CA ASP A 238 5.11 11.61 -14.88
C ASP A 238 5.29 10.16 -15.40
N LEU A 239 6.25 9.93 -16.29
CA LEU A 239 6.58 8.61 -16.82
C LEU A 239 7.56 7.87 -15.89
N PRO A 240 7.39 6.54 -15.71
CA PRO A 240 8.33 5.76 -14.90
C PRO A 240 9.77 5.89 -15.42
N GLN A 241 10.70 6.22 -14.53
CA GLN A 241 12.13 6.20 -14.86
C GLN A 241 12.74 4.85 -14.45
N TYR A 242 13.21 4.10 -15.43
CA TYR A 242 13.92 2.83 -15.24
C TYR A 242 15.41 3.04 -15.51
N GLY A 243 16.26 3.07 -14.48
CA GLY A 243 17.68 3.38 -14.63
C GLY A 243 18.36 3.65 -13.28
N ARG A 244 19.70 3.55 -13.20
CA ARG A 244 20.46 3.36 -11.95
C ARG A 244 20.20 4.43 -10.88
N ALA A 245 19.98 3.94 -9.65
CA ALA A 245 20.18 4.64 -8.38
C ALA A 245 21.49 5.42 -8.34
#